data_AF-A0A7S3PM84-F1
#
_entry.id   AF-A0A7S3PM84-F1
#
_cell.length_a   1.000
_cell.length_b   1.000
_cell.length_c   1.000
_cell.angle_alpha   90.00
_cell.angle_beta   90.00
_cell.angle_gamma   90.00
#
_symmetry.space_group_name_H-M   'P 1'
#
loop_
_entity.id
_entity.type
_entity.pdbx_description
1 polymer ?
#
loop_
_entity_poly.entity_id
_entity_poly.type
_entity_poly.pdbx_seq_one_letter_code
_entity_poly.pdbx_strand_id
1 'polypeptide(L)'
;LLFSSAPKKLEETVKSLLRGLDPEAAEKKDKGNLFLDQEKYGQVFAIKSEIKLIEKGFDAELLEIRKLLRRKDINYRTLRTGYSSVLEYLIELPKAIGVPRGWTTISTTQRVVRYTTPTVEHLLEKLARKREELVLTCNEAWEAVLESVSSKHHADFKILLEIVSTFDALLSLSVVAKFPGFVCPIVEKNDDSFLEFEDARHPVIEKLRNDIGSEFVPNSIQLGKKYKKNVQLITGPNMGGKSSYVRMSCVMVILAQIGSFVPATKCRVSLFDQIVTRMGASDDI
;
A
#
# COMPACT_ATOMS: atom_id res chain seq x y z
N LEU A 1 2.71 -28.68 -4.63
CA LEU A 1 3.26 -28.11 -5.88
C LEU A 1 3.27 -26.57 -5.85
N LEU A 2 2.18 -25.88 -5.49
CA LEU A 2 2.20 -24.40 -5.47
C LEU A 2 3.21 -23.82 -4.46
N PHE A 3 3.27 -24.35 -3.24
CA PHE A 3 4.18 -23.87 -2.20
C PHE A 3 5.58 -24.49 -2.24
N SER A 4 5.86 -25.43 -3.15
CA SER A 4 7.20 -26.06 -3.21
C SER A 4 8.28 -25.15 -3.79
N SER A 5 7.88 -24.08 -4.50
CA SER A 5 8.76 -23.01 -4.99
C SER A 5 8.91 -21.86 -4.00
N ALA A 6 8.25 -21.90 -2.83
CA ALA A 6 8.33 -20.82 -1.85
C ALA A 6 9.78 -20.67 -1.32
N PRO A 7 10.29 -19.44 -1.18
CA PRO A 7 11.62 -19.21 -0.65
C PRO A 7 11.74 -19.75 0.79
N LYS A 8 12.67 -20.68 1.02
CA LYS A 8 12.81 -21.40 2.31
C LYS A 8 13.25 -20.52 3.48
N LYS A 9 13.83 -19.35 3.21
CA LYS A 9 14.43 -18.45 4.22
C LYS A 9 13.77 -17.08 4.27
N LEU A 10 12.55 -16.94 3.75
CA LEU A 10 11.90 -15.63 3.68
C LEU A 10 11.75 -14.97 5.05
N GLU A 11 11.37 -15.74 6.08
CA GLU A 11 11.23 -15.22 7.44
C GLU A 11 12.57 -14.72 8.00
N GLU A 12 13.67 -15.45 7.78
CA GLU A 12 15.02 -15.03 8.17
C GLU A 12 15.45 -13.76 7.43
N THR A 13 15.16 -13.69 6.12
CA THR A 13 15.41 -12.51 5.29
C THR A 13 14.66 -11.29 5.81
N VAL A 14 13.36 -11.40 6.06
CA VAL A 14 12.55 -10.29 6.59
C VAL A 14 13.05 -9.87 7.98
N LYS A 15 13.33 -10.82 8.88
CA LYS A 15 13.90 -10.52 10.20
C LYS A 15 15.25 -9.81 10.08
N SER A 16 16.10 -10.22 9.14
CA SER A 16 17.40 -9.59 8.88
C SER A 16 17.26 -8.17 8.35
N LEU A 17 16.32 -7.93 7.43
CA LEU A 17 16.06 -6.60 6.86
C LEU A 17 15.49 -5.62 7.89
N LEU A 18 14.60 -6.09 8.77
CA LEU A 18 14.01 -5.28 9.83
C LEU A 18 14.95 -5.10 11.04
N ARG A 19 16.01 -5.91 11.13
CA ARG A 19 16.98 -5.82 12.22
C ARG A 19 17.68 -4.47 12.20
N GLY A 20 17.65 -3.77 13.32
CA GLY A 20 18.30 -2.46 13.47
C GLY A 20 17.43 -1.29 13.02
N LEU A 21 16.15 -1.51 12.71
CA LEU A 21 15.15 -0.47 12.48
C LEU A 21 14.16 -0.40 13.65
N ASP A 22 13.80 0.82 14.05
CA ASP A 22 12.79 1.07 15.09
C ASP A 22 11.38 1.10 14.47
N PRO A 23 10.47 0.18 14.86
CA PRO A 23 9.11 0.16 14.34
C PRO A 23 8.29 1.39 14.74
N GLU A 24 8.48 1.95 15.94
CA GLU A 24 7.70 3.11 16.39
C GLU A 24 8.10 4.37 15.61
N ALA A 25 9.40 4.55 15.37
CA ALA A 25 9.91 5.64 14.55
C ALA A 25 9.47 5.49 13.08
N ALA A 26 9.45 4.26 12.56
CA ALA A 26 8.96 3.96 11.21
C ALA A 26 7.49 4.37 11.03
N GLU A 27 6.62 4.04 11.98
CA GLU A 27 5.20 4.40 11.96
C GLU A 27 5.00 5.93 11.95
N LYS A 28 5.81 6.65 12.73
CA LYS A 28 5.82 8.12 12.78
C LYS A 28 6.53 8.78 11.60
N LYS A 29 7.11 7.99 10.68
CA LYS A 29 7.96 8.45 9.56
C LYS A 29 9.17 9.27 10.03
N ASP A 30 9.65 9.01 11.24
CA ASP A 30 10.80 9.68 11.83
C ASP A 30 12.09 8.95 11.46
N LYS A 31 12.66 9.31 10.31
CA LYS A 31 13.96 8.80 9.85
C LYS A 31 15.11 9.16 10.78
N GLY A 32 14.95 10.21 11.59
CA GLY A 32 15.94 10.61 12.58
C GLY A 32 16.16 9.50 13.61
N ASN A 33 15.08 8.89 14.09
CA ASN A 33 15.14 7.85 15.12
C ASN A 33 14.98 6.42 14.60
N LEU A 34 14.78 6.25 13.30
CA LEU A 34 14.59 4.95 12.66
C LEU A 34 15.77 3.98 12.82
N PHE A 35 17.00 4.46 12.86
CA PHE A 35 18.20 3.63 12.83
C PHE A 35 18.71 3.32 14.24
N LEU A 36 18.72 2.04 14.62
CA LEU A 36 19.16 1.55 15.93
C LEU A 36 20.56 0.90 15.92
N ASP A 37 21.03 0.45 14.76
CA ASP A 37 22.31 -0.23 14.63
C ASP A 37 23.47 0.75 14.41
N GLN A 38 24.30 0.95 15.44
CA GLN A 38 25.42 1.88 15.37
C GLN A 38 26.56 1.40 14.46
N GLU A 39 26.77 0.08 14.32
CA GLU A 39 27.83 -0.44 13.44
C GLU A 39 27.47 -0.19 11.98
N LYS A 40 26.20 -0.40 11.63
CA LYS A 40 25.70 -0.22 10.26
C LYS A 40 25.44 1.24 9.89
N TYR A 41 24.97 2.06 10.84
CA TYR A 41 24.56 3.45 10.61
C TYR A 41 25.45 4.47 11.33
N GLY A 42 26.75 4.18 11.46
CA GLY A 42 27.69 4.97 12.27
C GLY A 42 27.72 6.47 11.98
N GLN A 43 27.54 6.88 10.72
CA GLN A 43 27.47 8.30 10.34
C GLN A 43 26.27 9.03 10.97
N VAL A 44 25.10 8.39 11.00
CA VAL A 44 23.90 8.94 11.66
C VAL A 44 24.16 9.14 13.15
N PHE A 45 24.79 8.16 13.81
CA PHE A 45 25.13 8.25 15.23
C PHE A 45 26.21 9.29 15.53
N ALA A 46 27.18 9.46 14.64
CA ALA A 46 28.20 10.50 14.75
C ALA A 46 27.58 11.90 14.73
N ILE A 47 26.72 12.20 13.74
CA ILE A 47 26.04 13.50 13.64
C ILE A 47 25.12 13.73 14.85
N LYS A 48 24.37 12.71 15.29
CA LYS A 48 23.56 12.81 16.53
C LYS A 48 24.41 13.14 17.76
N SER A 49 25.60 12.57 17.86
CA SER A 49 26.52 12.83 18.98
C SER A 49 27.06 14.26 18.93
N GLU A 50 27.35 14.78 17.73
CA GLU A 50 27.74 16.18 17.54
C GLU A 50 26.60 17.15 17.88
N ILE A 51 25.35 16.83 17.50
CA ILE A 51 24.17 17.61 17.90
C ILE A 51 24.05 17.67 19.43
N LYS A 52 24.17 16.53 20.11
CA LYS A 52 24.17 16.48 21.58
C LYS A 52 25.29 17.31 22.21
N LEU A 53 26.45 17.38 21.57
CA LEU A 53 27.57 18.22 22.04
C LEU A 53 27.25 19.71 21.90
N ILE A 54 26.60 20.11 20.80
CA ILE A 54 26.13 21.49 20.60
C ILE A 54 25.04 21.84 21.62
N GLU A 55 24.11 20.93 21.90
CA GLU A 55 23.07 21.09 22.93
C GLU A 55 23.67 21.34 24.32
N LYS A 56 24.70 20.59 24.71
CA LYS A 56 25.48 20.87 25.94
C LYS A 56 26.16 22.23 25.94
N GLY A 57 26.51 22.76 24.76
CA GLY A 57 27.04 24.11 24.61
C GLY A 57 26.01 25.19 25.00
N PHE A 58 24.74 24.99 24.67
CA PHE A 58 23.67 25.89 25.11
C PHE A 58 23.48 25.86 26.63
N ASP A 59 23.58 24.68 27.25
CA ASP A 59 23.51 24.54 28.70
C ASP A 59 24.64 25.29 29.41
N ALA A 60 25.87 25.20 28.87
CA ALA A 60 27.02 25.93 29.40
C ALA A 60 26.83 27.46 29.29
N GLU A 61 26.38 27.94 28.12
CA GLU A 61 26.09 29.35 27.91
C GLU A 61 24.96 29.86 28.83
N LEU A 62 23.94 29.03 29.08
CA LEU A 62 22.85 29.37 30.00
C LEU A 62 23.36 29.59 31.43
N LEU A 63 24.34 28.81 31.88
CA LEU A 63 24.96 29.01 33.19
C LEU A 63 25.71 30.34 33.28
N GLU A 64 26.42 30.73 32.22
CA GLU A 64 27.11 32.02 32.16
C GLU A 64 26.12 33.19 32.11
N ILE A 65 25.03 33.07 31.35
CA ILE A 65 23.94 34.05 31.32
C ILE A 65 23.32 34.23 32.72
N ARG A 66 23.05 33.12 33.43
CA ARG A 66 22.50 33.14 34.80
C ARG A 66 23.44 33.85 35.78
N LYS A 67 24.75 33.62 35.66
CA LYS A 67 25.77 34.32 36.48
C LYS A 67 25.79 35.81 36.16
N LEU A 68 25.80 36.17 34.88
CA LEU A 68 25.88 37.55 34.41
C LEU A 68 24.65 38.37 34.84
N LEU A 69 23.45 37.80 34.73
CA LEU A 69 22.20 38.46 35.13
C LEU A 69 21.88 38.27 36.62
N ARG A 70 22.71 37.55 37.38
CA ARG A 70 22.52 37.19 38.80
C ARG A 70 21.16 36.56 39.09
N ARG A 71 20.64 35.77 38.16
CA ARG A 71 19.31 35.16 38.22
C ARG A 71 19.37 33.70 37.82
N LYS A 72 18.97 32.82 38.76
CA LYS A 72 19.03 31.36 38.59
C LYS A 72 17.79 30.78 37.91
N ASP A 73 16.70 31.54 37.87
CA ASP A 73 15.38 31.17 37.35
C ASP A 73 15.25 31.28 35.82
N ILE A 74 16.29 31.77 35.13
CA ILE A 74 16.28 31.92 33.68
C ILE A 74 16.42 30.55 33.02
N ASN A 75 15.51 30.24 32.11
CA ASN A 75 15.53 29.09 31.23
C ASN A 75 15.28 29.55 29.80
N TYR A 76 15.81 28.80 28.83
CA TYR A 76 15.45 29.01 27.44
C TYR A 76 13.96 28.78 27.20
N ARG A 77 13.39 29.58 26.30
CA ARG A 77 12.01 29.44 25.85
C ARG A 77 11.98 29.18 24.35
N THR A 78 11.07 28.30 23.95
CA THR A 78 10.76 28.07 22.54
C THR A 78 9.45 28.74 22.22
N LEU A 79 9.44 29.58 21.18
CA LEU A 79 8.26 30.25 20.68
C LEU A 79 7.90 29.66 19.31
N ARG A 80 6.67 29.15 19.19
CA ARG A 80 6.09 28.77 17.90
C ARG A 80 5.36 29.97 17.32
N THR A 81 5.88 30.52 16.23
CA THR A 81 5.21 31.55 15.44
C THR A 81 4.43 30.90 14.29
N GLY A 82 3.33 31.52 13.87
CA GLY A 82 2.38 30.93 12.91
C GLY A 82 3.00 30.41 11.61
N TYR A 83 2.36 29.36 11.07
CA TYR A 83 2.58 28.61 9.83
C TYR A 83 3.86 27.76 9.64
N SER A 84 5.01 28.00 10.26
CA SER A 84 6.09 26.97 10.30
C SER A 84 7.35 27.33 11.12
N SER A 85 7.51 28.57 11.61
CA SER A 85 8.76 29.00 12.23
C SER A 85 8.75 28.75 13.74
N VAL A 86 9.69 27.91 14.19
CA VAL A 86 9.96 27.66 15.61
C VAL A 86 11.23 28.41 15.99
N LEU A 87 11.09 29.39 16.88
CA LEU A 87 12.22 30.12 17.46
C LEU A 87 12.62 29.44 18.76
N GLU A 88 13.77 28.78 18.77
CA GLU A 88 14.29 28.03 19.91
C GLU A 88 15.35 28.85 20.69
N TYR A 89 15.64 28.43 21.92
CA TYR A 89 16.73 29.01 22.74
C TYR A 89 16.61 30.52 23.03
N LEU A 90 15.39 31.03 23.19
CA LEU A 90 15.15 32.45 23.51
C LEU A 90 15.33 32.75 25.00
N ILE A 91 15.94 33.89 25.32
CA ILE A 91 16.10 34.37 26.69
C ILE A 91 15.00 35.39 26.97
N GLU A 92 14.03 35.03 27.80
CA GLU A 92 12.87 35.88 28.11
C GLU A 92 13.10 36.69 29.40
N LEU A 93 13.01 38.02 29.30
CA LEU A 93 13.21 38.93 30.42
C LEU A 93 12.08 39.99 30.48
N PRO A 94 11.65 40.43 31.69
CA PRO A 94 10.78 41.59 31.84
C PRO A 94 11.41 42.87 31.25
N LYS A 95 10.58 43.76 30.68
CA LYS A 95 11.02 45.03 30.06
C LYS A 95 11.85 45.95 30.97
N ALA A 96 11.67 45.84 32.28
CA ALA A 96 12.39 46.65 33.26
C ALA A 96 13.88 46.29 33.39
N ILE A 97 14.32 45.18 32.78
CA ILE A 97 15.67 44.66 32.93
C ILE A 97 16.50 45.02 31.70
N GLY A 98 17.58 45.77 31.93
CA GLY A 98 18.58 46.05 30.91
C GLY A 98 19.44 44.82 30.63
N VAL A 99 19.72 44.57 29.35
CA VAL A 99 20.63 43.52 28.89
C VAL A 99 21.99 44.11 28.50
N PRO A 100 23.09 43.32 28.54
CA PRO A 100 24.40 43.77 28.09
C PRO A 100 24.42 44.22 26.63
N ARG A 101 25.40 45.07 26.28
CA ARG A 101 25.66 45.46 24.89
C ARG A 101 26.05 44.21 24.07
N GLY A 102 25.46 44.06 22.89
CA GLY A 102 25.69 42.94 21.97
C GLY A 102 24.60 41.86 21.98
N TRP A 103 23.57 41.99 22.82
CA TRP A 103 22.40 41.11 22.76
C TRP A 103 21.41 41.61 21.70
N THR A 104 20.87 40.70 20.90
CA THR A 104 19.91 41.02 19.84
C THR A 104 18.49 40.78 20.34
N THR A 105 17.59 41.74 20.10
CA THR A 105 16.17 41.62 20.46
C THR A 105 15.42 40.89 19.35
N ILE A 106 14.82 39.74 19.66
CA ILE A 106 14.12 38.90 18.67
C ILE A 106 12.62 39.21 18.64
N SER A 107 11.98 39.35 19.80
CA SER A 107 10.55 39.69 19.87
C SER A 107 10.22 40.42 21.16
N THR A 108 9.19 41.26 21.11
CA THR A 108 8.70 42.02 22.26
C THR A 108 7.20 41.79 22.40
N THR A 109 6.75 41.48 23.61
CA THR A 109 5.32 41.43 23.98
C THR A 109 4.99 42.58 24.92
N GLN A 110 3.75 42.65 25.40
CA GLN A 110 3.37 43.67 26.38
C GLN A 110 4.19 43.60 27.68
N ARG A 111 4.53 42.37 28.15
CA ARG A 111 5.16 42.14 29.47
C ARG A 111 6.64 41.77 29.41
N VAL A 112 7.07 41.07 28.36
CA VAL A 112 8.42 40.49 28.25
C VAL A 112 9.08 40.81 26.91
N VAL A 113 10.40 40.90 26.92
CA VAL A 113 11.26 41.03 25.74
C VAL A 113 12.11 39.76 25.65
N ARG A 114 12.27 39.23 24.44
CA ARG A 114 13.05 38.02 24.17
C ARG A 114 14.32 38.39 23.43
N TYR A 115 15.43 37.88 23.93
CA TYR A 115 16.78 38.17 23.45
C TYR A 115 17.51 36.90 23.03
N THR A 116 18.54 37.09 22.21
CA THR A 116 19.60 36.11 21.95
C THR A 116 20.97 36.72 22.22
N THR A 117 21.94 35.88 22.57
CA THR A 117 23.36 36.27 22.67
C THR A 117 24.09 35.89 21.39
N PRO A 118 25.22 36.54 21.04
CA PRO A 118 26.04 36.15 19.90
C PRO A 118 26.50 34.68 19.97
N THR A 119 26.76 34.17 21.18
CA THR A 119 27.11 32.76 21.40
C THR A 119 25.94 31.84 21.07
N VAL A 120 24.73 32.18 21.55
CA VAL A 120 23.51 31.41 21.26
C VAL A 120 23.20 31.42 19.77
N GLU A 121 23.36 32.56 19.10
CA GLU A 121 23.17 32.70 17.65
C GLU A 121 24.15 31.81 16.86
N HIS A 122 25.44 31.83 17.21
CA HIS A 122 26.43 30.95 16.59
C HIS A 122 26.16 29.45 16.83
N LEU A 123 25.74 29.08 18.05
CA LEU A 123 25.35 27.70 18.36
C LEU A 123 24.09 27.29 17.59
N LEU A 124 23.12 28.19 17.40
CA LEU A 124 21.90 27.94 16.61
C LEU A 124 22.22 27.70 15.13
N GLU A 125 23.11 28.49 14.53
CA GLU A 125 23.57 28.28 13.15
C GLU A 125 24.25 26.91 13.00
N LYS A 126 25.13 26.56 13.95
CA LYS A 126 25.82 25.27 13.97
C LYS A 126 24.84 24.11 14.16
N LEU A 127 23.85 24.26 15.03
CA LEU A 127 22.79 23.28 15.28
C LEU A 127 21.93 23.07 14.03
N ALA A 128 21.50 24.16 13.38
CA ALA A 128 20.69 24.11 12.16
C ALA A 128 21.42 23.35 11.05
N ARG A 129 22.69 23.69 10.80
CA ARG A 129 23.54 22.99 9.81
C ARG A 129 23.65 21.49 10.11
N LYS A 130 23.86 21.11 11.38
CA LYS A 130 23.97 19.69 11.77
C LYS A 130 22.65 18.94 11.70
N ARG A 131 21.52 19.61 11.97
CA ARG A 131 20.18 19.03 11.78
C ARG A 131 19.88 18.78 10.30
N GLU A 132 20.23 19.71 9.41
CA GLU A 132 20.10 19.51 7.96
C GLU A 132 20.99 18.36 7.47
N GLU A 133 22.25 18.32 7.91
CA GLU A 133 23.18 17.22 7.63
C GLU A 133 22.61 15.87 8.10
N LEU A 134 22.05 15.82 9.32
CA LEU A 134 21.41 14.61 9.85
C LEU A 134 20.27 14.13 8.95
N VAL A 135 19.40 15.04 8.48
CA VAL A 135 18.28 14.69 7.60
C VAL A 135 18.78 14.10 6.29
N LEU A 136 19.80 14.69 5.68
CA LEU A 136 20.40 14.18 4.44
C LEU A 136 21.00 12.78 4.66
N THR A 137 21.84 12.60 5.67
CA THR A 137 22.45 11.31 5.97
C THR A 137 21.41 10.23 6.33
N CYS A 138 20.35 10.60 7.05
CA CYS A 138 19.23 9.69 7.32
C CYS A 138 18.49 9.27 6.04
N ASN A 139 18.34 10.18 5.07
CA ASN A 139 17.74 9.86 3.77
C ASN A 139 18.64 8.92 2.96
N GLU A 140 19.94 9.21 2.88
CA GLU A 140 20.92 8.34 2.21
C GLU A 140 20.95 6.93 2.82
N ALA A 141 20.96 6.85 4.15
CA ALA A 141 20.90 5.58 4.87
C ALA A 141 19.59 4.80 4.58
N TRP A 142 18.47 5.51 4.45
CA TRP A 142 17.20 4.91 4.09
C TRP A 142 17.18 4.41 2.63
N GLU A 143 17.70 5.20 1.69
CA GLU A 143 17.85 4.78 0.30
C GLU A 143 18.72 3.54 0.17
N ALA A 144 19.82 3.46 0.92
CA ALA A 144 20.66 2.26 0.97
C ALA A 144 19.91 1.02 1.49
N VAL A 145 18.98 1.20 2.45
CA VAL A 145 18.10 0.12 2.90
C VAL A 145 17.18 -0.33 1.77
N LEU A 146 16.49 0.60 1.10
CA LEU A 146 15.61 0.28 -0.03
C LEU A 146 16.35 -0.42 -1.17
N GLU A 147 17.54 0.07 -1.52
CA GLU A 147 18.39 -0.53 -2.55
C GLU A 147 18.80 -1.95 -2.16
N SER A 148 19.12 -2.20 -0.90
CA SER A 148 19.46 -3.54 -0.42
C SER A 148 18.28 -4.52 -0.54
N VAL A 149 17.04 -4.07 -0.33
CA VAL A 149 15.83 -4.88 -0.50
C VAL A 149 15.59 -5.15 -1.98
N SER A 150 15.65 -4.11 -2.81
CA SER A 150 15.39 -4.19 -4.25
C SER A 150 16.41 -5.09 -4.96
N SER A 151 17.70 -4.85 -4.76
CA SER A 151 18.77 -5.59 -5.46
C SER A 151 18.89 -7.06 -5.04
N LYS A 152 18.71 -7.37 -3.75
CA LYS A 152 19.00 -8.72 -3.21
C LYS A 152 17.79 -9.62 -3.09
N HIS A 153 16.61 -9.06 -2.87
CA HIS A 153 15.44 -9.83 -2.45
C HIS A 153 14.21 -9.67 -3.37
N HIS A 154 14.29 -8.83 -4.41
CA HIS A 154 13.17 -8.63 -5.34
C HIS A 154 12.65 -9.93 -5.96
N ALA A 155 13.55 -10.82 -6.41
CA ALA A 155 13.16 -12.10 -7.01
C ALA A 155 12.40 -13.01 -6.03
N ASP A 156 12.87 -13.11 -4.79
CA ASP A 156 12.23 -13.92 -3.75
C ASP A 156 10.82 -13.40 -3.42
N PHE A 157 10.68 -12.08 -3.26
CA PHE A 157 9.37 -11.45 -3.02
C PHE A 157 8.43 -11.61 -4.21
N LYS A 158 8.94 -11.52 -5.44
CA LYS A 158 8.13 -11.73 -6.64
C LYS A 158 7.55 -13.14 -6.70
N ILE A 159 8.37 -14.17 -6.45
CA ILE A 159 7.92 -15.57 -6.40
C ILE A 159 6.83 -15.74 -5.34
N LEU A 160 7.01 -15.15 -4.16
CA LEU A 160 5.99 -15.17 -3.12
C LEU A 160 4.68 -14.53 -3.56
N LEU A 161 4.74 -13.35 -4.20
CA LEU A 161 3.55 -12.66 -4.69
C LEU A 161 2.82 -13.49 -5.75
N GLU A 162 3.53 -14.15 -6.66
CA GLU A 162 2.95 -15.04 -7.66
C GLU A 162 2.24 -16.24 -7.00
N ILE A 163 2.84 -16.84 -5.97
CA ILE A 163 2.23 -17.94 -5.20
C ILE A 163 0.96 -17.45 -4.49
N VAL A 164 1.02 -16.33 -3.77
CA VAL A 164 -0.10 -15.80 -2.97
C VAL A 164 -1.25 -15.39 -3.89
N SER A 165 -0.97 -14.69 -4.99
CA SER A 165 -1.98 -14.29 -5.98
C SER A 165 -2.63 -15.48 -6.67
N THR A 166 -1.86 -16.51 -7.03
CA THR A 166 -2.42 -17.75 -7.58
C THR A 166 -3.30 -18.47 -6.55
N PHE A 167 -2.86 -18.53 -5.30
CA PHE A 167 -3.64 -19.12 -4.21
C PHE A 167 -4.96 -18.37 -3.98
N ASP A 168 -4.92 -17.03 -3.96
CA ASP A 168 -6.10 -16.19 -3.80
C ASP A 168 -7.11 -16.37 -4.95
N ALA A 169 -6.61 -16.42 -6.19
CA ALA A 169 -7.44 -16.69 -7.37
C ALA A 169 -8.12 -18.07 -7.30
N LEU A 170 -7.36 -19.12 -6.95
CA LEU A 170 -7.89 -20.48 -6.78
C LEU A 170 -8.90 -20.56 -5.64
N LEU A 171 -8.64 -19.87 -4.53
CA LEU A 171 -9.56 -19.81 -3.39
C LEU A 171 -10.87 -19.13 -3.79
N SER A 172 -10.80 -18.02 -4.53
CA SER A 172 -11.98 -17.33 -5.08
C SER A 172 -12.82 -18.25 -5.97
N LEU A 173 -12.20 -18.99 -6.89
CA LEU A 173 -12.89 -19.99 -7.72
C LEU A 173 -13.49 -21.13 -6.89
N SER A 174 -12.82 -21.55 -5.82
CA SER A 174 -13.33 -22.59 -4.92
C SER A 174 -14.57 -22.16 -4.14
N VAL A 175 -14.72 -20.87 -3.85
CA VAL A 175 -15.92 -20.31 -3.22
C VAL A 175 -17.09 -20.38 -4.20
N VAL A 176 -16.88 -20.00 -5.47
CA VAL A 176 -17.89 -20.11 -6.52
C VAL A 176 -18.33 -21.56 -6.74
N ALA A 177 -17.39 -22.51 -6.71
CA ALA A 177 -17.67 -23.94 -6.85
C ALA A 177 -18.59 -24.52 -5.77
N LYS A 178 -18.69 -23.87 -4.60
CA LYS A 178 -19.58 -24.28 -3.51
C LYS A 178 -21.01 -23.77 -3.67
N PHE A 179 -21.30 -22.91 -4.64
CA PHE A 179 -22.65 -22.42 -4.84
C PHE A 179 -23.59 -23.55 -5.32
N PRO A 180 -24.84 -23.61 -4.80
CA PRO A 180 -25.79 -24.64 -5.21
C PRO A 180 -26.03 -24.67 -6.73
N GLY A 181 -26.00 -25.88 -7.29
CA GLY A 181 -26.21 -26.11 -8.72
C GLY A 181 -25.05 -25.66 -9.62
N PHE A 182 -23.88 -25.38 -9.06
CA PHE A 182 -22.67 -25.27 -9.83
C PHE A 182 -22.05 -26.66 -10.04
N VAL A 183 -21.60 -26.95 -11.25
CA VAL A 183 -21.00 -28.24 -11.61
C VAL A 183 -19.61 -28.05 -12.20
N CYS A 184 -18.76 -29.05 -12.01
CA CYS A 184 -17.44 -29.09 -12.64
C CYS A 184 -17.62 -29.36 -14.15
N PRO A 185 -17.18 -28.44 -15.03
CA PRO A 185 -17.32 -28.62 -16.47
C PRO A 185 -16.32 -29.65 -17.00
N ILE A 186 -16.71 -30.37 -18.04
CA ILE A 186 -15.81 -31.24 -18.80
C ILE A 186 -15.36 -30.48 -20.04
N VAL A 187 -14.09 -30.07 -20.04
CA VAL A 187 -13.46 -29.41 -21.18
C VAL A 187 -12.71 -30.45 -22.01
N GLU A 188 -13.10 -30.62 -23.27
CA GLU A 188 -12.57 -31.64 -24.16
C GLU A 188 -11.74 -31.04 -25.30
N LYS A 189 -10.58 -31.62 -25.57
CA LYS A 189 -9.80 -31.32 -26.77
C LYS A 189 -10.17 -32.32 -27.85
N ASN A 190 -11.10 -31.95 -28.71
CA ASN A 190 -11.60 -32.78 -29.81
C ASN A 190 -11.40 -32.08 -31.16
N ASP A 191 -11.27 -32.86 -32.23
CA ASP A 191 -11.21 -32.33 -33.61
C ASP A 191 -12.51 -31.63 -34.04
N ASP A 192 -13.64 -32.01 -33.43
CA ASP A 192 -14.95 -31.42 -33.67
C ASP A 192 -15.41 -30.57 -32.48
N SER A 193 -15.69 -29.29 -32.73
CA SER A 193 -16.18 -28.34 -31.73
C SER A 193 -17.65 -28.59 -31.36
N PHE A 194 -17.96 -28.56 -30.06
CA PHE A 194 -19.32 -28.67 -29.55
C PHE A 194 -19.55 -27.87 -28.25
N LEU A 195 -20.83 -27.59 -27.99
CA LEU A 195 -21.38 -27.08 -26.73
C LEU A 195 -22.50 -28.01 -26.28
N GLU A 196 -22.42 -28.50 -25.05
CA GLU A 196 -23.45 -29.31 -24.41
C GLU A 196 -23.67 -28.80 -22.98
N PHE A 197 -24.70 -27.98 -22.82
CA PHE A 197 -25.13 -27.43 -21.55
C PHE A 197 -26.54 -27.93 -21.21
N GLU A 198 -26.75 -28.37 -19.98
CA GLU A 198 -28.04 -28.81 -19.46
C GLU A 198 -28.41 -27.89 -18.30
N ASP A 199 -29.63 -27.34 -18.35
CA ASP A 199 -30.16 -26.36 -17.39
C ASP A 199 -29.16 -25.25 -17.01
N ALA A 200 -28.48 -24.69 -18.01
CA ALA A 200 -27.53 -23.61 -17.78
C ALA A 200 -28.23 -22.31 -17.40
N ARG A 201 -27.58 -21.56 -16.51
CA ARG A 201 -28.09 -20.30 -15.96
C ARG A 201 -27.05 -19.21 -16.17
N HIS A 202 -27.51 -17.97 -16.35
CA HIS A 202 -26.59 -16.85 -16.47
C HIS A 202 -26.15 -16.43 -15.05
N PRO A 203 -24.87 -16.55 -14.66
CA PRO A 203 -24.44 -16.43 -13.26
C PRO A 203 -24.81 -15.08 -12.62
N VAL A 204 -24.68 -13.98 -13.37
CA VAL A 204 -25.06 -12.64 -12.90
C VAL A 204 -26.58 -12.46 -12.81
N ILE A 205 -27.32 -12.79 -13.88
CA ILE A 205 -28.78 -12.60 -13.92
C ILE A 205 -29.47 -13.51 -12.90
N GLU A 206 -29.01 -14.74 -12.72
CA GLU A 206 -29.51 -15.66 -11.70
C GLU A 206 -29.42 -15.04 -10.31
N LYS A 207 -28.23 -14.55 -9.94
CA LYS A 207 -28.02 -13.90 -8.65
C LYS A 207 -28.96 -12.70 -8.46
N LEU A 208 -28.99 -11.80 -9.44
CA LEU A 208 -29.84 -10.60 -9.38
C LEU A 208 -31.34 -10.93 -9.30
N ARG A 209 -31.80 -12.00 -9.96
CA ARG A 209 -33.19 -12.45 -9.91
C ARG A 209 -33.54 -13.07 -8.56
N ASN A 210 -32.65 -13.91 -8.02
CA ASN A 210 -32.83 -14.50 -6.70
C ASN A 210 -32.93 -13.41 -5.61
N ASP A 211 -32.14 -12.34 -5.72
CA ASP A 211 -32.16 -11.21 -4.77
C ASP A 211 -33.52 -10.46 -4.76
N ILE A 212 -34.27 -10.48 -5.87
CA ILE A 212 -35.62 -9.89 -5.97
C ILE A 212 -36.75 -10.94 -5.85
N GLY A 213 -36.43 -12.16 -5.43
CA GLY A 213 -37.40 -13.24 -5.24
C GLY A 213 -38.00 -13.81 -6.53
N SER A 214 -37.36 -13.59 -7.69
CA SER A 214 -37.74 -14.20 -8.97
C SER A 214 -36.77 -15.34 -9.30
N GLU A 215 -37.28 -16.46 -9.79
CA GLU A 215 -36.43 -17.53 -10.29
C GLU A 215 -35.95 -17.22 -11.74
N PHE A 216 -34.73 -17.63 -12.08
CA PHE A 216 -34.23 -17.61 -13.46
C PHE A 216 -34.55 -18.96 -14.12
N VAL A 217 -35.23 -18.93 -15.27
CA VAL A 217 -35.54 -20.15 -16.02
C VAL A 217 -34.28 -20.66 -16.73
N PRO A 218 -33.79 -21.87 -16.41
CA PRO A 218 -32.57 -22.42 -17.00
C PRO A 218 -32.75 -22.77 -18.48
N ASN A 219 -31.65 -22.82 -19.24
CA ASN A 219 -31.65 -23.08 -20.68
C ASN A 219 -30.65 -24.18 -21.03
N SER A 220 -31.09 -25.13 -21.86
CA SER A 220 -30.24 -26.20 -22.38
C SER A 220 -29.74 -25.89 -23.79
N ILE A 221 -28.46 -26.17 -24.07
CA ILE A 221 -27.81 -25.87 -25.35
C ILE A 221 -27.12 -27.13 -25.88
N GLN A 222 -27.41 -27.47 -27.13
CA GLN A 222 -26.68 -28.49 -27.89
C GLN A 222 -26.28 -27.91 -29.25
N LEU A 223 -24.98 -27.70 -29.46
CA LEU A 223 -24.39 -27.15 -30.67
C LEU A 223 -23.13 -27.96 -31.04
N GLY A 224 -22.84 -28.07 -32.33
CA GLY A 224 -21.67 -28.75 -32.87
C GLY A 224 -22.01 -29.94 -33.76
N LYS A 225 -20.99 -30.48 -34.43
CA LYS A 225 -21.10 -31.61 -35.36
C LYS A 225 -21.65 -32.87 -34.68
N LYS A 226 -21.26 -33.11 -33.41
CA LYS A 226 -21.79 -34.18 -32.54
C LYS A 226 -23.32 -34.21 -32.52
N TYR A 227 -23.97 -33.05 -32.59
CA TYR A 227 -25.42 -32.91 -32.57
C TYR A 227 -26.03 -32.64 -33.95
N LYS A 228 -25.22 -32.63 -35.02
CA LYS A 228 -25.60 -32.21 -36.37
C LYS A 228 -26.22 -30.79 -36.39
N LYS A 229 -25.78 -29.91 -35.49
CA LYS A 229 -26.31 -28.54 -35.29
C LYS A 229 -25.15 -27.55 -35.20
N ASN A 230 -24.61 -27.11 -36.32
CA ASN A 230 -23.47 -26.16 -36.31
C ASN A 230 -23.90 -24.70 -36.12
N VAL A 231 -25.18 -24.40 -36.36
CA VAL A 231 -25.77 -23.06 -36.25
C VAL A 231 -27.12 -23.20 -35.55
N GLN A 232 -27.41 -22.30 -34.62
CA GLN A 232 -28.74 -22.15 -34.01
C GLN A 232 -29.35 -20.82 -34.48
N LEU A 233 -30.53 -20.88 -35.09
CA LEU A 233 -31.33 -19.70 -35.43
C LEU A 233 -32.31 -19.42 -34.30
N ILE A 234 -32.07 -18.34 -33.55
CA ILE A 234 -32.88 -17.96 -32.39
C ILE A 234 -33.84 -16.86 -32.80
N THR A 235 -35.15 -17.13 -32.73
CA THR A 235 -36.23 -16.18 -33.05
C THR A 235 -37.12 -15.92 -31.83
N GLY A 236 -37.91 -14.86 -31.87
CA GLY A 236 -38.86 -14.52 -30.80
C GLY A 236 -38.96 -13.01 -30.53
N PRO A 237 -39.93 -12.57 -29.70
CA PRO A 237 -40.15 -11.16 -29.41
C PRO A 237 -38.98 -10.51 -28.66
N ASN A 238 -38.83 -9.20 -28.79
CA ASN A 238 -37.89 -8.43 -27.95
C ASN A 238 -38.26 -8.63 -26.47
N MET A 239 -37.25 -8.69 -25.59
CA MET A 239 -37.38 -9.11 -24.16
C MET A 239 -37.68 -10.59 -23.90
N GLY A 240 -37.79 -11.45 -24.92
CA GLY A 240 -37.94 -12.90 -24.75
C GLY A 240 -36.69 -13.66 -24.28
N GLY A 241 -35.70 -12.99 -23.68
CA GLY A 241 -34.48 -13.63 -23.16
C GLY A 241 -33.43 -14.03 -24.19
N LYS A 242 -33.64 -13.73 -25.48
CA LYS A 242 -32.70 -14.09 -26.58
C LYS A 242 -31.27 -13.59 -26.34
N SER A 243 -31.11 -12.31 -25.97
CA SER A 243 -29.79 -11.73 -25.66
C SER A 243 -29.15 -12.38 -24.44
N SER A 244 -29.94 -12.65 -23.39
CA SER A 244 -29.47 -13.33 -22.19
C SER A 244 -29.02 -14.76 -22.47
N TYR A 245 -29.72 -15.50 -23.34
CA TYR A 245 -29.34 -16.85 -23.77
C TYR A 245 -27.98 -16.85 -24.50
N VAL A 246 -27.77 -15.93 -25.44
CA VAL A 246 -26.49 -15.82 -26.18
C VAL A 246 -25.35 -15.39 -25.25
N ARG A 247 -25.58 -14.39 -24.39
CA ARG A 247 -24.56 -13.95 -23.41
C ARG A 247 -24.21 -15.06 -22.42
N MET A 248 -25.20 -15.79 -21.94
CA MET A 248 -25.02 -16.93 -21.04
C MET A 248 -24.13 -18.00 -21.68
N SER A 249 -24.38 -18.39 -22.94
CA SER A 249 -23.58 -19.42 -23.60
C SER A 249 -22.10 -19.02 -23.70
N CYS A 250 -21.81 -17.75 -24.02
CA CYS A 250 -20.46 -17.21 -24.02
C CYS A 250 -19.81 -17.25 -22.63
N VAL A 251 -20.51 -16.78 -21.59
CA VAL A 251 -20.00 -16.77 -20.22
C VAL A 251 -19.73 -18.19 -19.70
N MET A 252 -20.58 -19.15 -20.03
CA MET A 252 -20.38 -20.56 -19.68
C MET A 252 -19.09 -21.13 -20.27
N VAL A 253 -18.77 -20.81 -21.54
CA VAL A 253 -17.51 -21.21 -22.18
C VAL A 253 -16.32 -20.59 -21.46
N ILE A 254 -16.38 -19.29 -21.15
CA ILE A 254 -15.30 -18.58 -20.45
C ILE A 254 -15.05 -19.21 -19.08
N LEU A 255 -16.10 -19.38 -18.27
CA LEU A 255 -15.99 -19.97 -16.94
C LEU A 255 -15.39 -21.39 -16.98
N ALA A 256 -15.82 -22.20 -17.96
CA ALA A 256 -15.27 -23.53 -18.12
C ALA A 256 -13.77 -23.51 -18.48
N GLN A 257 -13.35 -22.63 -19.40
CA GLN A 257 -11.96 -22.56 -19.86
C GLN A 257 -11.00 -21.89 -18.86
N ILE A 258 -11.49 -21.05 -17.95
CA ILE A 258 -10.66 -20.54 -16.83
C ILE A 258 -10.52 -21.56 -15.69
N GLY A 259 -11.19 -22.71 -15.77
CA GLY A 259 -11.18 -23.74 -14.73
C GLY A 259 -12.14 -23.48 -13.57
N SER A 260 -13.19 -22.68 -13.78
CA SER A 260 -14.25 -22.46 -12.80
C SER A 260 -15.33 -23.53 -12.92
N PHE A 261 -16.05 -23.77 -11.82
CA PHE A 261 -17.35 -24.42 -11.88
C PHE A 261 -18.36 -23.49 -12.55
N VAL A 262 -19.41 -24.07 -13.12
CA VAL A 262 -20.41 -23.35 -13.92
C VAL A 262 -21.84 -23.62 -13.44
N PRO A 263 -22.76 -22.64 -13.51
CA PRO A 263 -24.14 -22.79 -13.05
C PRO A 263 -25.00 -23.59 -14.05
N ALA A 264 -24.97 -24.91 -13.96
CA ALA A 264 -25.70 -25.84 -14.84
C ALA A 264 -25.89 -27.19 -14.13
N THR A 265 -26.77 -28.05 -14.64
CA THR A 265 -26.84 -29.46 -14.19
C THR A 265 -25.77 -30.31 -14.89
N LYS A 266 -25.40 -29.94 -16.12
CA LYS A 266 -24.32 -30.55 -16.89
C LYS A 266 -23.65 -29.54 -17.80
N CYS A 267 -22.32 -29.58 -17.89
CA CYS A 267 -21.57 -28.76 -18.83
C CYS A 267 -20.43 -29.57 -19.47
N ARG A 268 -20.49 -29.74 -20.80
CA ARG A 268 -19.41 -30.28 -21.62
C ARG A 268 -19.15 -29.34 -22.77
N VAL A 269 -17.89 -29.02 -23.01
CA VAL A 269 -17.49 -27.97 -23.94
C VAL A 269 -16.17 -28.32 -24.61
N SER A 270 -16.07 -28.10 -25.92
CA SER A 270 -14.77 -28.14 -26.60
C SER A 270 -13.91 -26.95 -26.21
N LEU A 271 -12.59 -27.05 -26.39
CA LEU A 271 -11.73 -25.87 -26.35
C LEU A 271 -12.04 -24.93 -27.53
N PHE A 272 -12.40 -23.68 -27.20
CA PHE A 272 -12.56 -22.56 -28.13
C PHE A 272 -11.36 -21.63 -28.03
N ASP A 273 -10.86 -21.21 -29.19
CA ASP A 273 -9.80 -20.23 -29.36
C ASP A 273 -10.34 -18.79 -29.26
N GLN A 274 -11.56 -18.55 -29.75
CA GLN A 274 -12.17 -17.24 -29.76
C GLN A 274 -13.69 -17.30 -29.60
N ILE A 275 -14.24 -16.32 -28.88
CA ILE A 275 -15.67 -16.03 -28.84
C ILE A 275 -15.91 -14.72 -29.58
N VAL A 276 -16.62 -14.79 -30.71
CA VAL A 276 -16.97 -13.60 -31.51
C VAL A 276 -18.42 -13.26 -31.26
N THR A 277 -18.69 -12.01 -30.89
CA THR A 277 -20.05 -11.52 -30.69
C THR A 277 -20.32 -10.30 -31.55
N ARG A 278 -21.54 -10.23 -32.09
CA ARG A 278 -22.08 -9.03 -32.73
C ARG A 278 -23.48 -8.82 -32.20
N MET A 279 -23.57 -8.11 -31.08
CA MET A 279 -24.83 -7.75 -30.43
C MET A 279 -25.03 -6.24 -30.60
N GLY A 280 -26.29 -5.81 -30.81
CA GLY A 280 -26.63 -4.44 -31.22
C GLY A 280 -26.25 -3.34 -30.22
N ALA A 281 -26.12 -2.11 -30.75
CA ALA A 281 -25.46 -0.95 -30.16
C ALA A 281 -26.22 -0.16 -29.07
N SER A 282 -27.10 -0.78 -28.27
CA SER A 282 -27.88 -0.04 -27.25
C SER A 282 -28.41 -0.85 -26.06
N ASP A 283 -27.92 -2.08 -25.83
CA ASP A 283 -28.26 -2.82 -24.61
C ASP A 283 -27.15 -2.59 -23.56
N ASP A 284 -27.17 -1.41 -22.94
CA ASP A 284 -26.32 -1.00 -21.81
C ASP A 284 -26.49 -1.92 -20.59
N ILE A 285 -25.38 -2.08 -19.88
CA ILE A 285 -25.16 -2.95 -18.71
C ILE A 285 -25.93 -2.47 -17.48
#